data_AF-A0A9X8N9P2-F1
#
_entry.id   AF-A0A9X8N9P2-F1
#
_cell.length_a   1.000
_cell.length_b   1.000
_cell.length_c   1.000
_cell.angle_alpha   90.00
_cell.angle_beta   90.00
_cell.angle_gamma   90.00
#
_symmetry.space_group_name_H-M   'P 1'
#
loop_
_entity.id
_entity.type
_entity.pdbx_description
1 polymer ?
#
loop_
_entity_poly.entity_id
_entity_poly.type
_entity_poly.pdbx_seq_one_letter_code
_entity_poly.pdbx_strand_id
1 'polypeptide(L)'
;MTCPGYHRPQHTPAAVLITRYAWWRPIETTFAKARALLGLGQARNRAENAVRRTVPFGLYCYSITVVWRSLHGHHPNNTTDHREQAPGAPPRPHRPSPTCSPSSAA
;
A
#
# COMPACT_ATOMS: atom_id res chain seq x y z
N MET A 1 7.45 54.72 2.61
CA MET A 1 6.42 53.92 1.91
C MET A 1 7.14 52.77 1.24
N THR A 2 7.38 51.67 1.97
CA THR A 2 8.15 50.51 1.49
C THR A 2 7.17 49.35 1.36
N CYS A 3 7.00 48.85 0.14
CA CYS A 3 6.10 47.75 -0.18
C CYS A 3 6.44 46.51 0.66
N PRO A 4 5.44 45.74 1.15
CA PRO A 4 5.70 44.51 1.87
C PRO A 4 6.30 43.48 0.90
N GLY A 5 7.46 42.96 1.29
CA GLY A 5 8.26 42.04 0.51
C GLY A 5 7.52 40.74 0.18
N TYR A 6 7.75 40.28 -1.04
CA TYR A 6 7.42 38.95 -1.52
C TYR A 6 8.10 37.89 -0.63
N HIS A 7 7.34 37.19 0.21
CA HIS A 7 7.86 36.05 0.95
C HIS A 7 8.11 34.90 -0.03
N ARG A 8 9.37 34.65 -0.38
CA ARG A 8 9.77 33.49 -1.19
C ARG A 8 9.28 32.22 -0.49
N PRO A 9 8.55 31.32 -1.18
CA PRO A 9 8.13 30.06 -0.58
C PRO A 9 9.37 29.27 -0.17
N GLN A 10 9.43 28.94 1.12
CA GLN A 10 10.45 28.08 1.71
C GLN A 10 10.33 26.70 1.03
N HIS A 11 11.43 26.16 0.50
CA HIS A 11 11.41 24.81 -0.05
C HIS A 11 11.09 23.82 1.07
N THR A 12 10.01 23.07 0.92
CA THR A 12 9.68 21.99 1.86
C THR A 12 10.78 20.92 1.75
N PRO A 13 11.41 20.51 2.87
CA PRO A 13 12.42 19.46 2.83
C PRO A 13 11.87 18.19 2.15
N ALA A 14 12.67 17.57 1.28
CA ALA A 14 12.25 16.42 0.49
C ALA A 14 11.64 15.28 1.35
N ALA A 15 12.22 15.01 2.53
CA ALA A 15 11.72 14.00 3.46
C ALA A 15 10.28 14.26 3.96
N VAL A 16 9.92 15.53 4.15
CA VAL A 16 8.56 15.92 4.58
C VAL A 16 7.57 15.71 3.44
N LEU A 17 7.96 16.02 2.20
CA LEU A 17 7.13 15.75 1.01
C LEU A 17 6.93 14.25 0.80
N ILE A 18 7.99 13.46 0.89
CA ILE A 18 7.93 11.99 0.75
C ILE A 18 7.02 11.39 1.81
N THR A 19 7.18 11.80 3.08
CA THR A 19 6.32 11.31 4.17
C THR A 19 4.86 11.66 3.91
N ARG A 20 4.55 12.93 3.58
CA ARG A 20 3.18 13.36 3.27
C ARG A 20 2.58 12.59 2.09
N TYR A 21 3.36 12.38 1.04
CA TYR A 21 2.93 11.59 -0.09
C TYR A 21 2.68 10.14 0.33
N ALA A 22 3.56 9.51 1.11
CA ALA A 22 3.38 8.12 1.53
C ALA A 22 2.01 7.83 2.20
N TRP A 23 1.37 8.80 2.84
CA TRP A 23 0.03 8.67 3.44
C TRP A 23 -1.12 8.40 2.46
N TRP A 24 -0.92 8.58 1.16
CA TRP A 24 -1.96 8.22 0.17
C TRP A 24 -2.01 6.70 -0.07
N ARG A 25 -0.85 6.02 -0.03
CA ARG A 25 -0.70 4.57 -0.31
C ARG A 25 -1.58 3.66 0.57
N PRO A 26 -1.79 3.96 1.87
CA PRO A 26 -2.71 3.23 2.72
C PRO A 26 -4.16 3.16 2.20
N ILE A 27 -4.64 4.17 1.46
CA ILE A 27 -6.01 4.19 0.95
C ILE A 27 -6.21 3.06 -0.07
N GLU A 28 -5.30 2.92 -1.03
CA GLU A 28 -5.34 1.81 -2.01
C GLU A 28 -5.26 0.44 -1.31
N THR A 29 -4.35 0.34 -0.34
CA THR A 29 -4.14 -0.89 0.42
C THR A 29 -5.40 -1.27 1.19
N THR A 30 -6.08 -0.30 1.79
CA THR A 30 -7.35 -0.48 2.51
C THR A 30 -8.42 -1.06 1.59
N PHE A 31 -8.63 -0.46 0.41
CA PHE A 31 -9.63 -0.99 -0.55
C PHE A 31 -9.26 -2.37 -1.11
N ALA A 32 -7.98 -2.65 -1.33
CA ALA A 32 -7.53 -3.97 -1.75
C ALA A 32 -7.78 -5.02 -0.66
N LYS A 33 -7.41 -4.72 0.59
CA LYS A 33 -7.55 -5.64 1.73
C LYS A 33 -9.01 -5.86 2.12
N ALA A 34 -9.83 -4.81 2.12
CA ALA A 34 -11.25 -4.94 2.42
C ALA A 34 -11.98 -5.83 1.38
N ARG A 35 -11.60 -5.76 0.09
CA ARG A 35 -12.11 -6.68 -0.94
C ARG A 35 -11.64 -8.12 -0.74
N ALA A 36 -10.37 -8.32 -0.42
CA ALA A 36 -9.77 -9.65 -0.28
C ALA A 36 -10.24 -10.38 1.00
N LEU A 37 -10.32 -9.65 2.14
CA LEU A 37 -10.60 -10.24 3.44
C LEU A 37 -12.10 -10.29 3.77
N LEU A 38 -12.85 -9.25 3.38
CA LEU A 38 -14.27 -9.12 3.73
C LEU A 38 -15.19 -9.43 2.55
N GLY A 39 -14.63 -9.80 1.39
CA GLY A 39 -15.42 -10.17 0.22
C GLY A 39 -16.23 -9.03 -0.39
N LEU A 40 -15.85 -7.75 -0.15
CA LEU A 40 -16.58 -6.59 -0.70
C LEU A 40 -16.72 -6.60 -2.23
N GLY A 41 -15.82 -7.28 -2.94
CA GLY A 41 -15.89 -7.47 -4.40
C GLY A 41 -16.75 -8.66 -4.87
N GLN A 42 -17.20 -9.53 -3.95
CA GLN A 42 -17.90 -10.78 -4.25
C GLN A 42 -19.27 -10.90 -3.57
N ALA A 43 -19.52 -10.17 -2.48
CA ALA A 43 -20.88 -9.93 -1.99
C ALA A 43 -21.69 -9.39 -3.17
N ARG A 44 -22.93 -9.86 -3.38
CA ARG A 44 -23.81 -9.60 -4.55
C ARG A 44 -24.16 -8.11 -4.76
N ASN A 45 -23.13 -7.28 -4.90
CA ASN A 45 -23.10 -5.83 -5.00
C ASN A 45 -23.14 -5.40 -6.47
N ARG A 46 -23.73 -6.21 -7.36
CA ARG A 46 -23.84 -5.85 -8.79
C ARG A 46 -24.82 -4.70 -9.00
N ALA A 47 -25.75 -4.51 -8.06
CA ALA A 47 -26.63 -3.35 -8.03
C ALA A 47 -26.00 -2.21 -7.21
N GLU A 48 -26.09 -0.98 -7.72
CA GLU A 48 -25.56 0.21 -7.06
C GLU A 48 -26.10 0.37 -5.62
N ASN A 49 -27.38 0.05 -5.40
CA ASN A 49 -27.99 0.14 -4.07
C ASN A 49 -27.37 -0.86 -3.07
N ALA A 50 -26.93 -2.04 -3.53
CA ALA A 50 -26.23 -3.00 -2.69
C ALA A 50 -24.83 -2.48 -2.31
N VAL A 51 -24.10 -1.87 -3.27
CA VAL A 51 -22.80 -1.21 -3.01
C VAL A 51 -22.94 -0.10 -1.96
N ARG A 52 -23.94 0.78 -2.11
CA ARG A 52 -24.19 1.91 -1.20
C ARG A 52 -24.37 1.49 0.26
N ARG A 53 -24.83 0.27 0.51
CA ARG A 53 -25.07 -0.25 1.87
C ARG A 53 -23.92 -1.10 2.41
N THR A 54 -23.31 -1.95 1.58
CA THR A 54 -22.33 -2.94 2.04
C THR A 54 -20.91 -2.39 2.09
N VAL A 55 -20.53 -1.47 1.20
CA VAL A 55 -19.19 -0.85 1.19
C VAL A 55 -18.90 -0.06 2.47
N PRO A 56 -19.76 0.88 2.93
CA PRO A 56 -19.47 1.61 4.17
C PRO A 56 -19.39 0.67 5.38
N PHE A 57 -20.26 -0.34 5.44
CA PHE A 57 -20.23 -1.35 6.49
C PHE A 57 -18.93 -2.17 6.48
N GLY A 58 -18.49 -2.66 5.31
CA GLY A 58 -17.25 -3.43 5.22
C GLY A 58 -16.00 -2.59 5.52
N LEU A 59 -15.98 -1.31 5.13
CA LEU A 59 -14.90 -0.40 5.51
C LEU A 59 -14.84 -0.17 7.03
N TYR A 60 -16.00 -0.09 7.68
CA TYR A 60 -16.07 0.00 9.15
C TYR A 60 -15.58 -1.28 9.84
N CYS A 61 -15.97 -2.46 9.37
CA CYS A 61 -15.44 -3.72 9.89
C CYS A 61 -13.91 -3.82 9.69
N TYR A 62 -13.40 -3.35 8.54
CA TYR A 62 -11.97 -3.33 8.28
C TYR A 62 -11.23 -2.37 9.21
N SER A 63 -11.78 -1.18 9.51
CA SER A 63 -11.15 -0.24 10.44
C SER A 63 -11.07 -0.83 11.86
N ILE A 64 -12.13 -1.51 12.33
CA ILE A 64 -12.10 -2.25 13.61
C ILE A 64 -11.00 -3.31 13.60
N THR A 65 -10.87 -4.06 12.50
CA THR A 65 -9.83 -5.09 12.36
C THR A 65 -8.43 -4.49 12.45
N VAL A 66 -8.20 -3.33 11.82
CA VAL A 66 -6.92 -2.60 11.89
C VAL A 66 -6.64 -2.11 13.31
N VAL A 67 -7.62 -1.52 13.99
CA VAL A 67 -7.48 -1.05 15.39
C VAL A 67 -7.18 -2.23 16.31
N TRP A 68 -7.93 -3.33 16.18
CA TRP A 68 -7.68 -4.53 16.95
C TRP A 68 -6.26 -5.06 16.73
N ARG A 69 -5.81 -5.11 15.47
CA ARG A 69 -4.45 -5.53 15.11
C ARG A 69 -3.39 -4.58 15.65
N SER A 70 -3.66 -3.28 15.68
CA SER A 70 -2.75 -2.29 16.26
C SER A 70 -2.60 -2.46 17.78
N LEU A 71 -3.67 -2.85 18.46
CA LEU A 71 -3.70 -3.01 19.91
C LEU A 71 -3.14 -4.37 20.37
N HIS A 72 -3.43 -5.45 19.64
CA HIS A 72 -3.14 -6.83 20.08
C HIS A 72 -2.14 -7.56 19.18
N GLY A 73 -1.81 -7.02 18.01
CA GLY A 73 -1.10 -7.76 16.97
C GLY A 73 0.42 -7.67 17.00
N HIS A 74 1.00 -6.82 17.85
CA HIS A 74 2.44 -6.68 17.99
C HIS A 74 2.97 -7.55 19.13
N HIS A 75 3.16 -8.83 18.83
CA HIS A 75 4.09 -9.65 19.59
C HIS A 75 5.44 -9.65 18.82
N PRO A 76 6.58 -9.33 19.47
CA PRO A 76 7.84 -9.12 18.76
C PRO A 76 8.35 -10.39 18.07
N ASN A 77 7.91 -11.56 18.53
CA ASN A 77 8.34 -12.85 17.97
C ASN A 77 7.63 -13.24 16.67
N ASN A 78 6.51 -12.60 16.30
CA ASN A 78 5.73 -12.95 15.11
C ASN A 78 6.58 -13.00 13.84
N THR A 79 7.47 -12.01 13.71
CA THR A 79 8.31 -11.82 12.53
C THR A 79 9.48 -12.79 12.52
N THR A 80 9.98 -13.16 13.70
CA THR A 80 11.03 -14.15 13.87
C THR A 80 10.47 -15.54 13.57
N ASP A 81 9.35 -15.91 14.19
CA ASP A 81 8.67 -17.19 14.00
C ASP A 81 8.24 -17.38 12.54
N HIS A 82 7.74 -16.33 11.88
CA HIS A 82 7.36 -16.40 10.46
C HIS A 82 8.57 -16.44 9.52
N ARG A 83 9.71 -15.85 9.91
CA ARG A 83 10.97 -15.95 9.17
C ARG A 83 11.59 -17.34 9.32
N GLU A 84 11.49 -17.95 10.49
CA GLU A 84 11.96 -19.31 10.78
C GLU A 84 11.08 -20.36 10.10
N GLN A 85 9.78 -20.13 9.99
CA GLN A 85 8.82 -21.01 9.32
C GLN A 85 8.75 -20.80 7.80
N ALA A 86 9.42 -19.78 7.25
CA ALA A 86 9.48 -19.57 5.81
C ALA A 86 10.22 -20.75 5.17
N PRO A 87 9.57 -21.56 4.31
CA PRO A 87 10.24 -22.63 3.60
C PRO A 87 11.34 -21.98 2.77
N GLY A 88 12.59 -22.39 2.99
CA GLY A 88 13.78 -21.75 2.41
C GLY A 88 13.59 -21.46 0.93
N ALA A 89 13.31 -20.20 0.60
CA ALA A 89 13.15 -19.78 -0.78
C ALA A 89 14.50 -20.00 -1.45
N PRO A 90 14.60 -20.87 -2.48
CA PRO A 90 15.86 -21.04 -3.17
C PRO A 90 16.30 -19.68 -3.74
N PRO A 91 17.61 -19.40 -3.79
CA PRO A 91 18.12 -18.16 -4.36
C PRO A 91 17.51 -17.96 -5.75
N ARG A 92 16.97 -16.76 -6.02
CA ARG A 92 16.45 -16.44 -7.35
C ARG A 92 17.58 -16.62 -8.36
N PRO A 93 17.42 -17.45 -9.41
CA PRO A 93 18.46 -17.61 -10.41
C PRO A 93 18.72 -16.27 -11.08
N HIS A 94 20.00 -15.94 -11.25
CA HIS A 94 20.43 -14.76 -11.97
C HIS A 94 19.94 -14.87 -13.43
N ARG A 95 19.00 -14.00 -13.84
CA ARG A 95 18.58 -13.91 -15.24
C ARG A 95 19.64 -13.09 -15.99
N PRO A 96 20.43 -13.68 -16.91
CA PRO A 96 21.37 -12.88 -17.69
C PRO A 96 20.59 -11.87 -18.55
N SER A 97 21.07 -10.63 -18.57
CA SER A 97 20.53 -9.56 -19.40
C SER A 97 20.55 -9.98 -20.88
N PRO A 98 19.52 -9.68 -21.67
CA PRO A 98 19.59 -9.87 -23.11
C PRO A 98 20.67 -8.93 -23.65
N THR A 99 21.83 -9.47 -24.00
CA THR A 99 22.81 -8.75 -24.80
C THR A 99 22.16 -8.39 -26.13
N CYS A 100 22.08 -7.10 -26.43
CA CYS A 100 21.60 -6.61 -27.72
C CYS A 100 22.53 -7.17 -28.81
N SER A 101 22.08 -8.15 -29.58
CA SER A 101 22.78 -8.61 -30.78
C SER A 101 22.70 -7.51 -31.84
N PRO A 102 23.82 -6.97 -32.33
CA PRO A 102 23.80 -6.07 -33.49
C PRO A 102 23.50 -6.90 -34.74
N SER A 103 22.22 -7.01 -35.07
CA SER A 103 21.78 -7.41 -36.40
C SER A 103 21.80 -6.18 -37.30
N SER A 104 22.92 -5.93 -37.98
CA SER A 104 22.96 -5.28 -39.31
C SER A 104 24.40 -5.19 -39.81
N ALA A 105 24.73 -5.92 -40.88
CA ALA A 105 25.61 -5.51 -41.99
C ALA A 105 26.06 -6.74 -42.79
N ALA A 106 25.31 -7.07 -43.85
CA ALA A 106 25.84 -7.56 -45.13
C ALA A 106 24.71 -7.47 -46.16
#